data_AF-A0A846NI89-F1
#
_entry.id   AF-A0A846NI89-F1
#
_cell.length_a   1.000
_cell.length_b   1.000
_cell.length_c   1.000
_cell.angle_alpha   90.00
_cell.angle_beta   90.00
_cell.angle_gamma   90.00
#
_symmetry.space_group_name_H-M   'P 1'
#
loop_
_entity.id
_entity.type
_entity.pdbx_description
1 polymer ?
#
loop_
_entity_poly.entity_id
_entity_poly.type
_entity_poly.pdbx_seq_one_letter_code
_entity_poly.pdbx_strand_id
1 'polypeptide(L)'
;MLSLGNNQIEDISPLSSLINLNRLELYYNQIRDISPLASLTKLTSLSMHVNLIGDISPLASLSNLKGLFIGWNQVNDISPLSSLTNLRTLVLYGNQISDVSPLASLINLTTLHLDDNQISDISALSSLTNLSELRLIGNQISDISSLASLTNLTALELCRNQISDISPLVENSALGAGDQVCLEDNNLDLGEGSEDIKNIRILEQCGVRVYY
;
A
#
# COMPACT_ATOMS: atom_id res chain seq x y z
N MET A 1 23.59 -7.17 5.63
CA MET A 1 22.44 -7.65 4.86
C MET A 1 22.44 -9.16 4.94
N LEU A 2 21.28 -9.79 5.13
CA LEU A 2 21.10 -11.24 5.07
C LEU A 2 19.94 -11.54 4.11
N SER A 3 20.13 -12.47 3.18
CA SER A 3 19.10 -12.90 2.25
C SER A 3 18.92 -14.41 2.33
N LEU A 4 17.69 -14.82 2.59
CA LEU A 4 17.24 -16.20 2.81
C LEU A 4 15.95 -16.50 2.01
N GLY A 5 15.68 -15.71 0.97
CA GLY A 5 14.48 -15.89 0.15
C GLY A 5 14.53 -17.13 -0.73
N ASN A 6 13.36 -17.59 -1.21
CA ASN A 6 13.18 -18.79 -2.03
C ASN A 6 13.72 -20.08 -1.37
N ASN A 7 13.34 -20.31 -0.11
CA ASN A 7 13.66 -21.54 0.60
C ASN A 7 12.35 -22.18 1.12
N GLN A 8 12.48 -23.07 2.10
CA GLN A 8 11.37 -23.71 2.80
C GLN A 8 11.48 -23.41 4.30
N ILE A 9 11.95 -22.21 4.65
CA ILE A 9 12.18 -21.83 6.04
C ILE A 9 10.82 -21.64 6.71
N GLU A 10 10.62 -22.33 7.82
CA GLU A 10 9.50 -22.12 8.73
C GLU A 10 9.95 -21.44 10.03
N ASP A 11 11.12 -21.84 10.55
CA ASP A 11 11.69 -21.35 11.79
C ASP A 11 12.81 -20.32 11.55
N ILE A 12 12.59 -19.11 12.05
CA ILE A 12 13.57 -18.02 12.05
C ILE A 12 14.06 -17.65 13.45
N SER A 13 13.81 -18.49 14.46
CA SER A 13 14.32 -18.31 15.82
C SER A 13 15.84 -18.06 15.89
N PRO A 14 16.71 -18.67 15.04
CA PRO A 14 18.14 -18.37 15.07
C PRO A 14 18.48 -16.91 14.72
N LEU A 15 17.59 -16.20 14.01
CA LEU A 15 17.81 -14.82 13.59
C LEU A 15 17.72 -13.82 14.75
N SER A 16 17.09 -14.19 15.88
CA SER A 16 16.88 -13.32 17.04
C SER A 16 18.16 -12.70 17.62
N SER A 17 19.29 -13.37 17.43
CA SER A 17 20.62 -12.93 17.88
C SER A 17 21.31 -11.96 16.92
N LEU A 18 20.82 -11.81 15.69
CA LEU A 18 21.44 -11.02 14.63
C LEU A 18 21.07 -9.53 14.70
N ILE A 19 21.11 -8.96 15.90
CA ILE A 19 20.62 -7.61 16.26
C ILE A 19 21.25 -6.45 15.47
N ASN A 20 22.34 -6.71 14.73
CA ASN A 20 23.04 -5.73 13.89
C ASN A 20 22.60 -5.74 12.42
N LEU A 21 21.60 -6.56 12.05
CA LEU A 21 21.07 -6.58 10.69
C LEU A 21 20.38 -5.26 10.35
N ASN A 22 20.78 -4.70 9.20
CA ASN A 22 20.15 -3.51 8.62
C ASN A 22 19.15 -3.85 7.51
N ARG A 23 19.31 -5.00 6.87
CA ARG A 23 18.47 -5.49 5.77
C ARG A 23 18.33 -6.99 5.86
N LEU A 24 17.10 -7.48 5.78
CA LEU A 24 16.74 -8.89 5.87
C LEU A 24 15.72 -9.24 4.77
N GLU A 25 16.00 -10.30 4.01
CA GLU A 25 15.11 -10.83 2.99
C GLU A 25 14.74 -12.28 3.32
N LEU A 26 13.45 -12.55 3.45
CA LEU A 26 12.82 -13.81 3.83
C LEU A 26 11.68 -14.19 2.87
N TYR A 27 11.60 -13.56 1.70
CA TYR A 27 10.51 -13.78 0.74
C TYR A 27 10.45 -15.22 0.23
N TYR A 28 9.28 -15.72 -0.17
CA TYR A 28 9.09 -17.08 -0.69
C TYR A 28 9.64 -18.15 0.27
N ASN A 29 9.02 -18.24 1.44
CA ASN A 29 9.29 -19.24 2.48
C ASN A 29 7.95 -19.74 3.06
N GLN A 30 7.96 -20.38 4.23
CA GLN A 30 6.78 -20.92 4.91
C GLN A 30 6.66 -20.36 6.34
N ILE A 31 7.16 -19.14 6.56
CA ILE A 31 7.25 -18.51 7.87
C ILE A 31 5.84 -18.12 8.35
N ARG A 32 5.56 -18.44 9.62
CA ARG A 32 4.33 -18.05 10.32
C ARG A 32 4.62 -17.12 11.49
N ASP A 33 5.62 -17.49 12.30
CA ASP A 33 6.02 -16.76 13.50
C ASP A 33 7.20 -15.83 13.20
N ILE A 34 6.97 -14.53 13.39
CA ILE A 34 7.99 -13.49 13.25
C ILE A 34 8.38 -12.84 14.58
N SER A 35 7.99 -13.43 15.72
CA SER A 35 8.43 -12.99 17.05
C SER A 35 9.96 -12.87 17.19
N PRO A 36 10.80 -13.71 16.53
CA PRO A 36 12.26 -13.54 16.59
C PRO A 36 12.76 -12.22 16.00
N LEU A 37 11.96 -11.52 15.18
CA LEU A 37 12.34 -10.25 14.55
C LEU A 37 12.22 -9.05 15.49
N ALA A 38 11.49 -9.16 16.60
CA ALA A 38 11.22 -8.03 17.51
C ALA A 38 12.49 -7.38 18.09
N SER A 39 13.60 -8.12 18.16
CA SER A 39 14.90 -7.64 18.64
C SER A 39 15.74 -6.96 17.55
N LEU A 40 15.37 -7.06 16.27
CA LEU A 40 16.15 -6.58 15.13
C LEU A 40 15.89 -5.09 14.83
N THR A 41 15.91 -4.26 15.86
CA THR A 41 15.52 -2.84 15.82
C THR A 41 16.37 -1.96 14.91
N LYS A 42 17.52 -2.46 14.42
CA LYS A 42 18.37 -1.79 13.42
C LYS A 42 17.93 -2.03 11.98
N LEU A 43 16.91 -2.84 11.73
CA LEU A 43 16.40 -3.07 10.39
C LEU A 43 15.87 -1.76 9.77
N THR A 44 16.30 -1.51 8.54
CA THR A 44 15.84 -0.41 7.69
C THR A 44 15.04 -0.92 6.49
N SER A 45 15.23 -2.18 6.12
CA SER A 45 14.52 -2.85 5.03
C SER A 45 14.24 -4.30 5.41
N LEU A 46 12.98 -4.71 5.33
CA LEU A 46 12.51 -6.05 5.65
C LEU A 46 11.59 -6.55 4.54
N SER A 47 11.93 -7.68 3.93
CA SER A 47 11.09 -8.35 2.95
C SER A 47 10.72 -9.75 3.41
N MET A 48 9.41 -10.02 3.45
CA MET A 48 8.80 -11.28 3.87
C MET A 48 7.60 -11.65 2.97
N HIS A 49 7.61 -11.17 1.71
CA HIS A 49 6.57 -11.51 0.74
C HIS A 49 6.41 -13.02 0.56
N VAL A 50 5.18 -13.49 0.29
CA VAL A 50 4.91 -14.90 0.00
C VAL A 50 5.37 -15.80 1.17
N ASN A 51 4.65 -15.66 2.29
CA ASN A 51 4.79 -16.45 3.51
C ASN A 51 3.38 -16.76 4.08
N LEU A 52 3.31 -17.18 5.34
CA LEU A 52 2.07 -17.53 6.03
C LEU A 52 1.89 -16.67 7.30
N ILE A 53 2.35 -15.42 7.26
CA ILE A 53 2.36 -14.51 8.41
C ILE A 53 0.97 -13.90 8.61
N GLY A 54 0.40 -14.04 9.80
CA GLY A 54 -0.84 -13.37 10.19
C GLY A 54 -0.64 -12.28 11.23
N ASP A 55 0.20 -12.55 12.25
CA ASP A 55 0.51 -11.61 13.33
C ASP A 55 1.77 -10.82 13.02
N ILE A 56 1.62 -9.49 12.95
CA ILE A 56 2.72 -8.54 12.75
C ILE A 56 3.01 -7.66 13.98
N SER A 57 2.46 -7.99 15.14
CA SER A 57 2.77 -7.33 16.41
C SER A 57 4.27 -7.26 16.72
N PRO A 58 5.13 -8.24 16.35
CA PRO A 58 6.58 -8.14 16.56
C PRO A 58 7.25 -6.98 15.81
N LEU A 59 6.60 -6.40 14.78
CA LEU A 59 7.15 -5.30 14.00
C LEU A 59 7.03 -3.94 14.70
N ALA A 60 6.19 -3.80 15.73
CA ALA A 60 5.89 -2.52 16.38
C ALA A 60 7.13 -1.79 16.96
N SER A 61 8.20 -2.53 17.27
CA SER A 61 9.46 -2.00 17.78
C SER A 61 10.46 -1.60 16.69
N LEU A 62 10.21 -1.90 15.42
CA LEU A 62 11.15 -1.73 14.31
C LEU A 62 11.09 -0.33 13.70
N SER A 63 11.14 0.70 14.54
CA SER A 63 10.93 2.11 14.18
C SER A 63 11.93 2.68 13.16
N ASN A 64 13.03 1.98 12.89
CA ASN A 64 14.02 2.36 11.86
C ASN A 64 13.65 1.89 10.45
N LEU A 65 12.57 1.11 10.28
CA LEU A 65 12.15 0.62 8.97
C LEU A 65 11.80 1.78 8.03
N LYS A 66 12.35 1.69 6.82
CA LYS A 66 12.08 2.59 5.69
C LYS A 66 11.36 1.87 4.56
N GLY A 67 11.60 0.56 4.41
CA GLY A 67 10.92 -0.29 3.44
C GLY A 67 10.41 -1.58 4.08
N LEU A 68 9.10 -1.82 3.98
CA LEU A 68 8.45 -3.04 4.49
C LEU A 68 7.64 -3.70 3.37
N PHE A 69 7.89 -4.99 3.18
CA PHE A 69 7.48 -5.75 2.01
C PHE A 69 6.85 -7.08 2.49
N ILE A 70 5.54 -7.10 2.72
CA ILE A 70 4.81 -8.23 3.34
C ILE A 70 3.54 -8.67 2.58
N GLY A 71 3.39 -8.31 1.32
CA GLY A 71 2.36 -8.84 0.43
C GLY A 71 2.38 -10.36 0.24
N TRP A 72 1.24 -10.94 -0.17
CA TRP A 72 0.93 -12.38 -0.19
C TRP A 72 1.21 -13.05 1.17
N ASN A 73 0.48 -12.63 2.20
CA ASN A 73 0.48 -13.20 3.54
C ASN A 73 -0.98 -13.34 4.04
N GLN A 74 -1.19 -13.43 5.35
CA GLN A 74 -2.51 -13.59 5.98
C GLN A 74 -2.80 -12.46 6.97
N VAL A 75 -2.22 -11.27 6.75
CA VAL A 75 -2.34 -10.12 7.64
C VAL A 75 -3.73 -9.50 7.50
N ASN A 76 -4.37 -9.19 8.63
CA ASN A 76 -5.63 -8.44 8.68
C ASN A 76 -5.54 -7.19 9.58
N ASP A 77 -4.77 -7.28 10.67
CA ASP A 77 -4.51 -6.17 11.59
C ASP A 77 -3.14 -5.54 11.30
N ILE A 78 -3.19 -4.26 10.92
CA ILE A 78 -2.01 -3.43 10.68
C ILE A 78 -1.77 -2.36 11.76
N SER A 79 -2.49 -2.42 12.88
CA SER A 79 -2.27 -1.53 14.03
C SER A 79 -0.81 -1.47 14.51
N PRO A 80 0.00 -2.55 14.46
CA PRO A 80 1.42 -2.50 14.83
C PRO A 80 2.27 -1.57 13.95
N LEU A 81 1.79 -1.20 12.75
CA LEU A 81 2.52 -0.33 11.83
C LEU A 81 2.40 1.16 12.19
N SER A 82 1.42 1.56 13.00
CA SER A 82 1.11 2.96 13.31
C SER A 82 2.26 3.77 13.91
N SER A 83 3.23 3.11 14.54
CA SER A 83 4.43 3.73 15.13
C SER A 83 5.62 3.82 14.16
N LEU A 84 5.55 3.18 12.98
CA LEU A 84 6.67 3.06 12.03
C LEU A 84 6.79 4.26 11.10
N THR A 85 6.80 5.46 11.68
CA THR A 85 6.71 6.74 10.97
C THR A 85 7.88 7.05 10.02
N ASN A 86 8.96 6.26 10.06
CA ASN A 86 10.07 6.35 9.10
C ASN A 86 9.85 5.59 7.78
N LEU A 87 8.75 4.85 7.65
CA LEU A 87 8.41 4.14 6.43
C LEU A 87 8.25 5.10 5.24
N ARG A 88 8.84 4.69 4.12
CA ARG A 88 8.75 5.35 2.81
C ARG A 88 8.09 4.45 1.78
N THR A 89 8.35 3.15 1.87
CA THR A 89 7.77 2.13 0.99
C THR A 89 7.08 1.08 1.85
N LEU A 90 5.80 0.87 1.59
CA LEU A 90 4.98 -0.14 2.25
C LEU A 90 4.21 -0.95 1.22
N VAL A 91 4.47 -2.26 1.19
CA VAL A 91 3.88 -3.17 0.19
C VAL A 91 3.15 -4.29 0.92
N LEU A 92 1.82 -4.25 0.85
CA LEU A 92 0.86 -5.05 1.61
C LEU A 92 -0.14 -5.83 0.72
N TYR A 93 0.08 -5.87 -0.60
CA TYR A 93 -0.86 -6.49 -1.53
C TYR A 93 -1.14 -7.98 -1.23
N GLY A 94 -2.33 -8.50 -1.56
CA GLY A 94 -2.66 -9.92 -1.36
C GLY A 94 -2.68 -10.32 0.12
N ASN A 95 -3.36 -9.53 0.95
CA ASN A 95 -3.60 -9.81 2.37
C ASN A 95 -5.13 -9.77 2.65
N GLN A 96 -5.54 -9.66 3.91
CA GLN A 96 -6.94 -9.65 4.35
C GLN A 96 -7.25 -8.35 5.11
N ILE A 97 -6.64 -7.23 4.69
CA ILE A 97 -6.75 -5.94 5.37
C ILE A 97 -8.05 -5.26 4.97
N SER A 98 -8.80 -4.74 5.95
CA SER A 98 -9.98 -3.91 5.72
C SER A 98 -9.87 -2.52 6.34
N ASP A 99 -9.10 -2.38 7.43
CA ASP A 99 -8.90 -1.12 8.15
C ASP A 99 -7.51 -0.56 7.85
N VAL A 100 -7.46 0.61 7.21
CA VAL A 100 -6.24 1.35 6.92
C VAL A 100 -6.03 2.57 7.84
N SER A 101 -6.87 2.76 8.87
CA SER A 101 -6.72 3.82 9.86
C SER A 101 -5.34 3.87 10.55
N PRO A 102 -4.64 2.73 10.79
CA PRO A 102 -3.29 2.77 11.36
C PRO A 102 -2.24 3.44 10.45
N LEU A 103 -2.52 3.62 9.16
CA LEU A 103 -1.60 4.24 8.21
C LEU A 103 -1.60 5.77 8.29
N ALA A 104 -2.60 6.40 8.91
CA ALA A 104 -2.78 7.86 8.91
C ALA A 104 -1.59 8.66 9.48
N SER A 105 -0.77 8.04 10.34
CA SER A 105 0.44 8.63 10.93
C SER A 105 1.71 8.48 10.06
N LEU A 106 1.66 7.68 8.99
CA LEU A 106 2.82 7.32 8.17
C LEU A 106 3.09 8.35 7.06
N ILE A 107 3.11 9.62 7.44
CA ILE A 107 3.18 10.78 6.53
C ILE A 107 4.41 10.82 5.62
N ASN A 108 5.42 9.99 5.87
CA ASN A 108 6.64 9.88 5.05
C ASN A 108 6.52 8.85 3.91
N LEU A 109 5.39 8.15 3.79
CA LEU A 109 5.15 7.20 2.70
C LEU A 109 5.17 7.92 1.35
N THR A 110 5.94 7.36 0.41
CA THR A 110 5.99 7.77 -0.99
C THR A 110 5.42 6.70 -1.93
N THR A 111 5.43 5.44 -1.48
CA THR A 111 4.93 4.27 -2.22
C THR A 111 4.09 3.40 -1.28
N LEU A 112 2.84 3.17 -1.65
CA LEU A 112 1.91 2.32 -0.91
C LEU A 112 1.17 1.38 -1.87
N HIS A 113 1.36 0.08 -1.67
CA HIS A 113 0.66 -0.96 -2.44
C HIS A 113 -0.26 -1.76 -1.51
N LEU A 114 -1.55 -1.70 -1.77
CA LEU A 114 -2.63 -2.31 -0.99
C LEU A 114 -3.55 -3.17 -1.88
N ASP A 115 -3.08 -3.57 -3.06
CA ASP A 115 -3.84 -4.36 -4.02
C ASP A 115 -4.37 -5.67 -3.41
N ASP A 116 -5.49 -6.18 -3.93
CA ASP A 116 -6.09 -7.46 -3.54
C ASP A 116 -6.23 -7.59 -2.00
N ASN A 117 -6.97 -6.65 -1.40
CA ASN A 117 -7.36 -6.64 0.02
C ASN A 117 -8.89 -6.49 0.13
N GLN A 118 -9.41 -6.10 1.30
CA GLN A 118 -10.84 -5.96 1.61
C GLN A 118 -11.17 -4.52 2.05
N ILE A 119 -10.46 -3.54 1.51
CA ILE A 119 -10.54 -2.14 1.93
C ILE A 119 -11.76 -1.48 1.26
N SER A 120 -12.57 -0.78 2.04
CA SER A 120 -13.68 0.05 1.53
C SER A 120 -13.55 1.52 1.90
N ASP A 121 -12.92 1.82 3.04
CA ASP A 121 -12.70 3.17 3.53
C ASP A 121 -11.21 3.53 3.45
N ILE A 122 -10.90 4.55 2.66
CA ILE A 122 -9.56 5.09 2.48
C ILE A 122 -9.43 6.53 3.02
N SER A 123 -10.35 7.00 3.86
CA SER A 123 -10.33 8.34 4.46
C SER A 123 -9.04 8.62 5.23
N ALA A 124 -8.50 7.60 5.89
CA ALA A 124 -7.23 7.64 6.61
C ALA A 124 -6.02 7.98 5.74
N LEU A 125 -6.09 7.78 4.41
CA LEU A 125 -4.99 8.07 3.51
C LEU A 125 -4.87 9.57 3.19
N SER A 126 -5.88 10.39 3.48
CA SER A 126 -5.91 11.83 3.14
C SER A 126 -4.74 12.65 3.68
N SER A 127 -4.08 12.19 4.75
CA SER A 127 -2.91 12.84 5.36
C SER A 127 -1.58 12.48 4.67
N LEU A 128 -1.56 11.47 3.80
CA LEU A 128 -0.35 10.91 3.20
C LEU A 128 0.09 11.68 1.94
N THR A 129 0.19 13.00 2.08
CA THR A 129 0.41 13.92 0.95
C THR A 129 1.75 13.75 0.24
N ASN A 130 2.70 12.98 0.79
CA ASN A 130 3.96 12.61 0.13
C ASN A 130 3.83 11.40 -0.81
N LEU A 131 2.67 10.75 -0.89
CA LEU A 131 2.46 9.61 -1.79
C LEU A 131 2.63 10.04 -3.24
N SER A 132 3.47 9.30 -3.94
CA SER A 132 3.70 9.41 -5.39
C SER A 132 3.16 8.22 -6.17
N GLU A 133 3.17 7.04 -5.53
CA GLU A 133 2.62 5.82 -6.09
C GLU A 133 1.65 5.19 -5.08
N LEU A 134 0.40 5.02 -5.51
CA LEU A 134 -0.67 4.39 -4.72
C LEU A 134 -1.36 3.33 -5.58
N ARG A 135 -1.36 2.08 -5.08
CA ARG A 135 -2.06 0.98 -5.72
C ARG A 135 -3.10 0.37 -4.79
N LEU A 136 -4.33 0.31 -5.28
CA LEU A 136 -5.52 -0.10 -4.55
C LEU A 136 -6.38 -1.07 -5.40
N ILE A 137 -5.78 -1.76 -6.38
CA ILE A 137 -6.49 -2.64 -7.30
C ILE A 137 -7.20 -3.74 -6.52
N GLY A 138 -8.41 -4.13 -6.93
CA GLY A 138 -9.06 -5.32 -6.36
C GLY A 138 -9.47 -5.15 -4.89
N ASN A 139 -10.04 -3.99 -4.55
CA ASN A 139 -10.62 -3.69 -3.25
C ASN A 139 -12.14 -3.44 -3.37
N GLN A 140 -12.76 -2.86 -2.34
CA GLN A 140 -14.20 -2.59 -2.26
C GLN A 140 -14.46 -1.08 -2.11
N ILE A 141 -13.60 -0.25 -2.71
CA ILE A 141 -13.62 1.21 -2.53
C ILE A 141 -14.69 1.82 -3.44
N SER A 142 -15.53 2.69 -2.89
CA SER A 142 -16.49 3.49 -3.65
C SER A 142 -16.28 4.99 -3.49
N ASP A 143 -15.83 5.43 -2.32
CA ASP A 143 -15.53 6.84 -2.02
C ASP A 143 -14.03 7.09 -2.12
N ILE A 144 -13.65 7.98 -3.03
CA ILE A 144 -12.25 8.39 -3.27
C ILE A 144 -12.01 9.86 -2.97
N SER A 145 -12.88 10.51 -2.19
CA SER A 145 -12.74 11.91 -1.77
C SER A 145 -11.40 12.20 -1.08
N SER A 146 -10.85 11.22 -0.36
CA SER A 146 -9.53 11.34 0.29
C SER A 146 -8.36 11.49 -0.68
N LEU A 147 -8.54 11.14 -1.96
CA LEU A 147 -7.49 11.28 -2.98
C LEU A 147 -7.32 12.72 -3.46
N ALA A 148 -8.29 13.60 -3.26
CA ALA A 148 -8.21 15.02 -3.66
C ALA A 148 -7.04 15.76 -2.99
N SER A 149 -6.65 15.35 -1.77
CA SER A 149 -5.52 15.95 -1.04
C SER A 149 -4.15 15.37 -1.38
N LEU A 150 -4.08 14.29 -2.17
CA LEU A 150 -2.83 13.58 -2.47
C LEU A 150 -2.14 14.17 -3.70
N THR A 151 -1.67 15.41 -3.54
CA THR A 151 -1.16 16.26 -4.62
C THR A 151 0.26 15.91 -5.10
N ASN A 152 0.80 14.74 -4.76
CA ASN A 152 2.09 14.26 -5.27
C ASN A 152 1.95 12.97 -6.08
N LEU A 153 0.73 12.44 -6.25
CA LEU A 153 0.47 11.21 -6.99
C LEU A 153 0.83 11.38 -8.46
N THR A 154 1.61 10.43 -8.97
CA THR A 154 1.94 10.31 -10.41
C THR A 154 1.53 8.96 -10.98
N ALA A 155 1.35 7.95 -10.12
CA ALA A 155 0.83 6.64 -10.47
C ALA A 155 -0.27 6.23 -9.48
N LEU A 156 -1.49 6.08 -10.00
CA LEU A 156 -2.68 5.72 -9.24
C LEU A 156 -3.41 4.55 -9.89
N GLU A 157 -3.44 3.42 -9.21
CA GLU A 157 -4.09 2.20 -9.71
C GLU A 157 -5.36 1.92 -8.87
N LEU A 158 -6.54 2.15 -9.44
CA LEU A 158 -7.84 1.96 -8.80
C LEU A 158 -8.70 0.91 -9.51
N CYS A 159 -8.14 0.13 -10.44
CA CYS A 159 -8.92 -0.86 -11.18
C CYS A 159 -9.61 -1.87 -10.24
N ARG A 160 -10.73 -2.47 -10.67
CA ARG A 160 -11.44 -3.53 -9.92
C ARG A 160 -11.86 -3.05 -8.52
N ASN A 161 -12.58 -1.94 -8.47
CA ASN A 161 -13.20 -1.38 -7.27
C ASN A 161 -14.71 -1.13 -7.53
N GLN A 162 -15.36 -0.31 -6.69
CA GLN A 162 -16.79 0.00 -6.77
C GLN A 162 -17.04 1.51 -6.97
N ILE A 163 -16.08 2.20 -7.60
CA ILE A 163 -16.09 3.66 -7.77
C ILE A 163 -17.12 4.04 -8.83
N SER A 164 -17.95 5.04 -8.54
CA SER A 164 -18.94 5.60 -9.46
C SER A 164 -18.91 7.13 -9.52
N ASP A 165 -18.00 7.77 -8.80
CA ASP A 165 -17.78 9.21 -8.82
C ASP A 165 -16.29 9.48 -8.79
N ILE A 166 -15.79 10.05 -9.88
CA ILE A 166 -14.37 10.39 -10.06
C ILE A 166 -14.10 11.89 -10.02
N SER A 167 -15.06 12.71 -9.61
CA SER A 167 -14.85 14.14 -9.40
C SER A 167 -13.68 14.46 -8.46
N PRO A 168 -13.37 13.67 -7.39
CA PRO A 168 -12.20 13.93 -6.56
C PRO A 168 -10.86 13.86 -7.30
N LEU A 169 -10.79 13.10 -8.41
CA LEU A 169 -9.57 13.04 -9.23
C LEU A 169 -9.37 14.33 -10.03
N VAL A 170 -10.46 14.98 -10.43
CA VAL A 170 -10.41 16.29 -11.09
C VAL A 170 -10.05 17.40 -10.09
N GLU A 171 -10.52 17.27 -8.84
CA GLU A 171 -10.14 18.18 -7.74
C GLU A 171 -8.66 18.04 -7.34
N ASN A 172 -8.05 16.87 -7.59
CA ASN A 172 -6.62 16.67 -7.44
C ASN A 172 -5.84 17.43 -8.52
N SER A 173 -5.62 18.71 -8.27
CA SER A 173 -4.89 19.64 -9.14
C SER A 173 -3.43 19.25 -9.49
N ALA A 174 -2.89 18.20 -8.89
CA ALA A 174 -1.53 17.75 -9.19
C ALA A 174 -1.44 16.69 -10.28
N LEU A 175 -2.53 15.95 -10.54
CA LEU A 175 -2.57 14.99 -11.64
C LEU A 175 -2.47 15.75 -12.97
N GLY A 176 -1.44 15.41 -13.75
CA GLY A 176 -1.12 16.10 -14.98
C GLY A 176 -0.31 15.26 -15.96
N ALA A 177 0.48 15.95 -16.79
CA ALA A 177 1.12 15.35 -17.95
C ALA A 177 2.11 14.23 -17.58
N GLY A 178 1.82 13.02 -18.05
CA GLY A 178 2.65 11.84 -17.83
C GLY A 178 2.19 10.95 -16.67
N ASP A 179 1.21 11.40 -15.89
CA ASP A 179 0.63 10.62 -14.80
C ASP A 179 -0.33 9.56 -15.35
N GLN A 180 -0.51 8.50 -14.56
CA GLN A 180 -1.31 7.33 -14.96
C GLN A 180 -2.39 7.05 -13.91
N VAL A 181 -3.62 6.87 -14.39
CA VAL A 181 -4.78 6.53 -13.56
C VAL A 181 -5.51 5.34 -14.21
N CYS A 182 -5.58 4.21 -13.50
CA CYS A 182 -6.44 3.10 -13.91
C CYS A 182 -7.76 3.10 -13.14
N LEU A 183 -8.87 3.07 -13.88
CA LEU A 183 -10.25 3.02 -13.40
C LEU A 183 -11.03 1.83 -14.00
N GLU A 184 -10.37 0.95 -14.77
CA GLU A 184 -11.01 -0.24 -15.36
C GLU A 184 -11.73 -1.08 -14.29
N ASP A 185 -12.81 -1.74 -14.67
CA ASP A 185 -13.62 -2.58 -13.78
C ASP A 185 -14.13 -1.83 -12.52
N ASN A 186 -14.61 -0.60 -12.71
CA ASN A 186 -15.38 0.17 -11.71
C ASN A 186 -16.83 0.34 -12.15
N ASN A 187 -17.63 1.02 -11.33
CA ASN A 187 -19.05 1.29 -11.56
C ASN A 187 -19.30 2.64 -12.25
N LEU A 188 -18.41 3.02 -13.19
CA LEU A 188 -18.49 4.30 -13.90
C LEU A 188 -19.63 4.32 -14.94
N ASP A 189 -20.31 5.45 -15.06
CA ASP A 189 -21.25 5.69 -16.17
C ASP A 189 -20.47 6.16 -17.40
N LEU A 190 -20.22 5.25 -18.35
CA LEU A 190 -19.50 5.56 -19.60
C LEU A 190 -20.43 6.01 -20.74
N GLY A 191 -21.68 6.37 -20.43
CA GLY A 191 -22.63 6.94 -21.38
C GLY A 191 -22.17 8.28 -21.97
N GLU A 192 -22.52 8.55 -23.23
CA GLU A 192 -22.17 9.82 -23.87
C GLU A 192 -22.75 11.01 -23.09
N GLY A 193 -21.88 11.89 -22.62
CA GLY A 193 -22.27 13.10 -21.88
C GLY A 193 -22.46 12.90 -20.37
N SER A 194 -22.22 11.69 -19.85
CA SER A 194 -22.16 11.42 -18.41
C SER A 194 -21.11 12.31 -17.72
N GLU A 195 -21.23 12.45 -16.40
CA GLU A 195 -20.27 13.23 -15.63
C GLU A 195 -18.90 12.56 -15.58
N ASP A 196 -18.86 11.23 -15.47
CA ASP A 196 -17.61 10.46 -15.50
C ASP A 196 -16.85 10.67 -16.82
N ILE A 197 -17.53 10.63 -17.97
CA ILE A 197 -16.88 10.89 -19.27
C ILE A 197 -16.37 12.33 -19.36
N LYS A 198 -17.05 13.32 -18.77
CA LYS A 198 -16.53 14.69 -18.72
C LYS A 198 -15.29 14.78 -17.83
N ASN A 199 -15.32 14.17 -16.66
CA ASN A 199 -14.21 14.15 -15.71
C ASN A 199 -12.98 13.46 -16.31
N ILE A 200 -13.17 12.31 -16.98
CA ILE A 200 -12.14 11.63 -17.75
C ILE A 200 -11.51 12.57 -18.79
N ARG A 201 -12.34 13.26 -19.59
CA ARG A 201 -11.83 14.20 -20.61
C ARG A 201 -11.04 15.36 -20.00
N ILE A 202 -11.41 15.82 -18.81
CA ILE A 202 -10.66 16.85 -18.09
C ILE A 202 -9.27 16.31 -17.70
N LEU A 203 -9.21 15.11 -17.12
CA LEU A 203 -7.94 14.46 -16.77
C LEU A 203 -7.05 14.25 -18.01
N GLU A 204 -7.61 13.73 -19.11
CA GLU A 204 -6.89 13.53 -20.37
C GLU A 204 -6.36 14.86 -20.96
N GLN A 205 -7.12 15.96 -20.86
CA GLN A 205 -6.69 17.29 -21.29
C GLN A 205 -5.53 17.84 -20.45
N CYS A 206 -5.45 17.45 -19.17
CA CYS A 206 -4.30 17.73 -18.30
C CYS A 206 -3.08 16.85 -18.63
N GLY A 207 -3.22 15.90 -19.56
CA GLY A 207 -2.14 14.99 -19.99
C GLY A 207 -2.03 13.72 -19.15
N VAL A 208 -3.02 13.44 -18.30
CA VAL A 208 -3.13 12.19 -17.55
C VAL A 208 -3.54 11.08 -18.52
N ARG A 209 -2.88 9.92 -18.45
CA ARG A 209 -3.32 8.72 -19.14
C ARG A 209 -4.33 7.98 -18.26
N VAL A 210 -5.60 7.98 -18.68
CA VAL A 210 -6.69 7.29 -17.99
C VAL A 210 -7.01 5.98 -18.70
N TYR A 211 -7.13 4.89 -17.96
CA TYR A 211 -7.61 3.58 -18.44
C TYR A 211 -8.99 3.31 -17.82
N TYR A 212 -10.06 3.16 -18.61
CA TYR A 212 -11.45 3.06 -18.14
C TYR A 212 -12.34 2.29 -19.13
#